data_AF-A0A2P9CV68-F1
#
_entry.id   AF-A0A2P9CV68-F1
#
_cell.length_a   1.000
_cell.length_b   1.000
_cell.length_c   1.000
_cell.angle_alpha   90.00
_cell.angle_beta   90.00
_cell.angle_gamma   90.00
#
_symmetry.space_group_name_H-M   'P 1'
#
loop_
_entity.id
_entity.type
_entity.pdbx_description
1 polymer ?
#
loop_
_entity_poly.entity_id
_entity_poly.type
_entity_poly.pdbx_seq_one_letter_code
_entity_poly.pdbx_strand_id
1 'polypeptide(L)'
;MKNLYFKRSLKFLCFTVCIIVNICSLRNETYKNTLGFVKNDNIYSRNLAQLTLSNYELIKDSKYENITEQLTKEELYELFDLLIQEPPRTYLLNLWNHKNGICRQGTNELLKRLKVIAPKLTYRRTGSASQRGKAPPKITWQGCSYDCNMMASTLETEQTNRFYNILNKKAPIDEIKNFILSCIDEFDKLHNDLYEKYERIFTQ
;
A
#
# COMPACT_ATOMS: atom_id res chain seq x y z
N MET A 1 -31.83 37.16 2.13
CA MET A 1 -30.92 36.18 1.49
C MET A 1 -29.69 35.81 2.35
N LYS A 2 -29.83 35.59 3.68
CA LYS A 2 -28.70 35.16 4.55
C LYS A 2 -28.83 33.73 5.10
N ASN A 3 -30.02 33.12 5.02
CA ASN A 3 -30.31 31.81 5.62
C ASN A 3 -29.99 30.58 4.77
N LEU A 4 -29.79 30.71 3.44
CA LEU A 4 -29.46 29.58 2.57
C LEU A 4 -27.99 29.14 2.66
N TYR A 5 -27.08 30.10 2.85
CA TYR A 5 -25.63 29.82 2.98
C TYR A 5 -25.30 29.14 4.32
N PHE A 6 -25.99 29.52 5.40
CA PHE A 6 -25.79 28.93 6.73
C PHE A 6 -26.21 27.44 6.76
N LYS A 7 -27.38 27.10 6.17
CA LYS A 7 -27.83 25.70 6.06
C LYS A 7 -26.94 24.84 5.16
N ARG A 8 -26.33 25.41 4.11
CA ARG A 8 -25.42 24.69 3.20
C ARG A 8 -24.06 24.44 3.86
N SER A 9 -23.55 25.42 4.61
CA SER A 9 -22.32 25.30 5.42
C SER A 9 -22.46 24.26 6.55
N LEU A 10 -23.59 24.24 7.26
CA LEU A 10 -23.84 23.28 8.34
C LEU A 10 -23.88 21.82 7.83
N LYS A 11 -24.37 21.59 6.61
CA LYS A 11 -24.36 20.27 5.97
C LYS A 11 -22.94 19.79 5.65
N PHE A 12 -22.06 20.66 5.15
CA PHE A 12 -20.66 20.31 4.92
C PHE A 12 -19.93 20.00 6.22
N LEU A 13 -20.19 20.78 7.27
CA LEU A 13 -19.63 20.53 8.60
C LEU A 13 -20.09 19.17 9.16
N CYS A 14 -21.37 18.83 8.98
CA CYS A 14 -21.91 17.52 9.34
C CYS A 14 -21.24 16.38 8.56
N PHE A 15 -21.07 16.52 7.24
CA PHE A 15 -20.36 15.52 6.42
C PHE A 15 -18.90 15.33 6.86
N THR A 16 -18.19 16.41 7.19
CA THR A 16 -16.81 16.31 7.70
C THR A 16 -16.74 15.59 9.04
N VAL A 17 -17.68 15.84 9.94
CA VAL A 17 -17.78 15.13 11.22
C VAL A 17 -18.11 13.65 11.01
N CYS A 18 -19.02 13.32 10.09
CA CYS A 18 -19.33 11.92 9.75
C CYS A 18 -18.12 11.18 9.17
N ILE A 19 -17.32 11.82 8.31
CA ILE A 19 -16.11 11.22 7.76
C ILE A 19 -15.07 10.98 8.87
N ILE A 20 -14.86 11.95 9.76
CA ILE A 20 -13.94 11.82 10.91
C ILE A 20 -14.40 10.71 11.84
N VAL A 21 -15.70 10.61 12.15
CA VAL A 21 -16.26 9.53 12.98
C VAL A 21 -16.06 8.17 12.33
N ASN A 22 -16.26 8.04 11.01
CA ASN A 22 -16.01 6.77 10.31
C ASN A 22 -14.52 6.40 10.30
N ILE A 23 -13.61 7.35 10.08
CA ILE A 23 -12.16 7.12 10.15
C ILE A 23 -11.75 6.70 11.57
N CYS A 24 -12.31 7.35 12.60
CA CYS A 24 -12.06 7.01 14.00
C CYS A 24 -12.62 5.62 14.35
N SER A 25 -13.80 5.25 13.86
CA SER A 25 -14.40 3.93 14.05
C SER A 25 -13.59 2.83 13.36
N LEU A 26 -13.15 3.06 12.12
CA LEU A 26 -12.29 2.12 11.38
C LEU A 26 -10.95 1.91 12.11
N ARG A 27 -10.33 3.00 12.60
CA ARG A 27 -9.09 2.94 13.38
C ARG A 27 -9.26 2.21 14.72
N ASN A 28 -10.41 2.38 15.38
CA ASN A 28 -10.72 1.69 16.62
C ASN A 28 -10.95 0.18 16.41
N GLU A 29 -11.51 -0.21 15.27
CA GLU A 29 -11.64 -1.61 14.87
C GLU A 29 -10.28 -2.23 14.56
N THR A 30 -9.38 -1.49 13.88
CA THR A 30 -7.97 -1.89 13.70
C THR A 30 -7.26 -2.05 15.06
N TYR A 31 -7.50 -1.13 16.01
CA TYR A 31 -6.91 -1.18 17.35
C TYR A 31 -7.44 -2.36 18.18
N LYS A 32 -8.73 -2.69 18.08
CA LYS A 32 -9.30 -3.89 18.73
C LYS A 32 -8.73 -5.18 18.12
N ASN A 33 -8.47 -5.20 16.82
CA ASN A 33 -7.82 -6.33 16.15
C ASN A 33 -6.35 -6.48 16.57
N THR A 34 -5.60 -5.38 16.76
CA THR A 34 -4.24 -5.43 17.32
C THR A 34 -4.21 -5.76 18.81
N LEU A 35 -5.20 -5.32 19.60
CA LEU A 35 -5.30 -5.71 21.01
C LEU A 35 -5.68 -7.20 21.18
N GLY A 36 -6.44 -7.77 20.24
CA GLY A 36 -6.67 -9.20 20.12
C GLY A 36 -5.41 -9.99 19.71
N PHE A 37 -4.48 -9.34 19.01
CA PHE A 37 -3.17 -9.90 18.62
C PHE A 37 -2.25 -10.09 19.83
N VAL A 38 -2.18 -9.11 20.74
CA VAL A 38 -1.33 -9.12 21.95
C VAL A 38 -1.69 -10.26 22.93
N LYS A 39 -2.93 -10.78 22.91
CA LYS A 39 -3.32 -11.90 23.78
C LYS A 39 -2.89 -13.28 23.28
N ASN A 40 -2.29 -13.38 22.09
CA ASN A 40 -1.90 -14.66 21.47
C ASN A 40 -0.37 -14.91 21.50
N ASP A 41 0.38 -14.09 22.24
CA ASP A 41 1.84 -14.03 22.23
C ASP A 41 2.54 -15.32 22.70
N ASN A 42 1.89 -16.15 23.55
CA ASN A 42 2.50 -17.38 24.06
C ASN A 42 2.47 -18.55 23.05
N ILE A 43 1.43 -18.62 22.21
CA ILE A 43 1.32 -19.59 21.11
C ILE A 43 2.17 -19.13 19.92
N TYR A 44 2.19 -17.81 19.66
CA TYR A 44 3.03 -17.20 18.62
C TYR A 44 4.52 -17.45 18.88
N SER A 45 5.01 -17.18 20.09
CA SER A 45 6.42 -17.34 20.45
C SER A 45 6.89 -18.79 20.39
N ARG A 46 6.02 -19.72 20.77
CA ARG A 46 6.34 -21.16 20.80
C ARG A 46 6.35 -21.77 19.39
N ASN A 47 5.43 -21.36 18.53
CA ASN A 47 5.43 -21.77 17.12
C ASN A 47 6.60 -21.14 16.37
N LEU A 48 6.89 -19.85 16.63
CA LEU A 48 8.06 -19.17 16.11
C LEU A 48 9.33 -19.92 16.47
N ALA A 49 9.58 -20.22 17.76
CA ALA A 49 10.74 -20.99 18.22
C ALA A 49 10.85 -22.40 17.58
N GLN A 50 9.73 -23.04 17.26
CA GLN A 50 9.72 -24.37 16.64
C GLN A 50 10.04 -24.34 15.14
N LEU A 51 9.67 -23.27 14.43
CA LEU A 51 10.12 -23.01 13.06
C LEU A 51 11.55 -22.49 13.03
N THR A 52 11.88 -21.67 14.02
CA THR A 52 13.24 -21.22 14.27
C THR A 52 14.12 -22.45 14.38
N LEU A 53 13.75 -23.51 15.12
CA LEU A 53 14.53 -24.77 15.24
C LEU A 53 14.62 -25.61 13.95
N SER A 54 13.56 -25.70 13.14
CA SER A 54 13.57 -26.51 11.90
C SER A 54 14.28 -25.82 10.73
N ASN A 55 14.22 -24.48 10.67
CA ASN A 55 14.91 -23.69 9.65
C ASN A 55 16.22 -23.08 10.17
N TYR A 56 16.59 -23.31 11.45
CA TYR A 56 17.62 -22.55 12.17
C TYR A 56 18.98 -22.63 11.55
N GLU A 57 19.39 -23.80 11.05
CA GLU A 57 20.73 -23.96 10.48
C GLU A 57 20.89 -23.16 9.19
N LEU A 58 19.78 -22.80 8.50
CA LEU A 58 19.77 -21.96 7.30
C LEU A 58 19.53 -20.47 7.60
N ILE A 59 18.82 -20.14 8.68
CA ILE A 59 18.44 -18.76 9.07
C ILE A 59 19.46 -18.13 10.05
N LYS A 60 20.51 -18.87 10.47
CA LYS A 60 21.55 -18.42 11.40
C LYS A 60 22.51 -17.34 10.86
N ASP A 61 22.19 -16.70 9.74
CA ASP A 61 22.73 -15.37 9.45
C ASP A 61 21.86 -14.36 10.19
N SER A 62 22.50 -13.62 11.10
CA SER A 62 21.94 -12.64 12.05
C SER A 62 21.02 -11.54 11.48
N LYS A 63 20.79 -11.56 10.17
CA LYS A 63 19.98 -10.61 9.40
C LYS A 63 18.46 -10.87 9.49
N TYR A 64 18.02 -12.11 9.75
CA TYR A 64 16.61 -12.50 9.61
C TYR A 64 15.89 -12.86 10.92
N GLU A 65 16.59 -12.81 12.06
CA GLU A 65 16.06 -13.18 13.39
C GLU A 65 15.00 -12.17 13.91
N ASN A 66 14.93 -10.99 13.30
CA ASN A 66 13.97 -9.93 13.59
C ASN A 66 13.59 -9.23 12.27
N ILE A 67 12.62 -9.75 11.52
CA ILE A 67 12.15 -9.08 10.27
C ILE A 67 11.26 -7.86 10.60
N THR A 68 11.72 -7.00 11.52
CA THR A 68 11.16 -5.68 11.79
C THR A 68 11.51 -4.69 10.69
N GLU A 69 12.64 -4.90 10.01
CA GLU A 69 13.04 -4.10 8.86
C GLU A 69 12.37 -4.59 7.58
N GLN A 70 12.04 -3.66 6.69
CA GLN A 70 11.37 -3.94 5.44
C GLN A 70 12.30 -4.66 4.46
N LEU A 71 11.97 -5.90 4.09
CA LEU A 71 12.68 -6.63 3.03
C LEU A 71 12.65 -5.88 1.70
N THR A 72 13.75 -5.98 0.97
CA THR A 72 13.84 -5.69 -0.46
C THR A 72 13.09 -6.74 -1.28
N LYS A 73 12.90 -6.47 -2.57
CA LYS A 73 12.28 -7.42 -3.49
C LYS A 73 13.13 -8.70 -3.53
N GLU A 74 14.43 -8.55 -3.74
CA GLU A 74 15.41 -9.63 -3.87
C GLU A 74 15.46 -10.53 -2.62
N GLU A 75 15.53 -9.94 -1.42
CA GLU A 75 15.53 -10.71 -0.17
C GLU A 75 14.24 -11.50 0.03
N LEU A 76 13.10 -11.00 -0.46
CA LEU A 76 11.84 -11.74 -0.39
C LEU A 76 11.84 -12.96 -1.32
N TYR A 77 12.45 -12.87 -2.52
CA TYR A 77 12.60 -14.02 -3.42
C TYR A 77 13.54 -15.07 -2.82
N GLU A 78 14.71 -14.66 -2.31
CA GLU A 78 15.66 -15.57 -1.66
C GLU A 78 15.01 -16.31 -0.49
N LEU A 79 14.23 -15.60 0.34
CA LEU A 79 13.50 -16.21 1.45
C LEU A 79 12.47 -17.23 0.96
N PHE A 80 11.77 -16.96 -0.14
CA PHE A 80 10.83 -17.94 -0.72
C PHE A 80 11.52 -19.19 -1.24
N ASP A 81 12.71 -19.09 -1.81
CA ASP A 81 13.48 -20.26 -2.25
C ASP A 81 13.92 -21.14 -1.07
N LEU A 82 14.19 -20.53 0.09
CA LEU A 82 14.59 -21.24 1.32
C LEU A 82 13.42 -21.89 2.09
N LEU A 83 12.17 -21.56 1.75
CA LEU A 83 10.99 -22.15 2.40
C LEU A 83 10.73 -23.58 1.90
N ILE A 84 11.37 -24.56 2.54
CA ILE A 84 11.25 -25.99 2.20
C ILE A 84 10.03 -26.66 2.88
N GLN A 85 9.56 -26.11 3.99
CA GLN A 85 8.39 -26.60 4.74
C GLN A 85 7.31 -25.52 4.85
N GLU A 86 6.06 -25.95 5.06
CA GLU A 86 4.94 -25.04 5.26
C GLU A 86 5.11 -24.24 6.57
N PRO A 87 5.32 -22.91 6.49
CA PRO A 87 5.46 -22.08 7.69
C PRO A 87 4.06 -21.81 8.28
N PRO A 88 3.97 -21.36 9.55
CA PRO A 88 2.70 -21.06 10.18
C PRO A 88 2.06 -19.87 9.49
N ARG A 89 0.75 -19.77 9.65
CA ARG A 89 -0.03 -18.64 9.16
C ARG A 89 0.56 -17.28 9.54
N THR A 90 1.09 -17.15 10.76
CA THR A 90 1.68 -15.91 11.26
C THR A 90 2.89 -15.45 10.45
N TYR A 91 3.74 -16.39 10.03
CA TYR A 91 4.88 -16.09 9.18
C TYR A 91 4.44 -15.65 7.79
N LEU A 92 3.41 -16.31 7.22
CA LEU A 92 2.81 -15.91 5.94
C LEU A 92 2.22 -14.50 5.98
N LEU A 93 1.60 -14.10 7.10
CA LEU A 93 1.12 -12.74 7.30
C LEU A 93 2.26 -11.72 7.34
N ASN A 94 3.41 -12.08 7.92
CA ASN A 94 4.59 -11.21 7.92
C ASN A 94 5.15 -11.05 6.50
N LEU A 95 5.24 -12.13 5.73
CA LEU A 95 5.64 -12.07 4.31
C LEU A 95 4.70 -11.19 3.48
N TRP A 96 3.38 -11.29 3.73
CA TRP A 96 2.41 -10.41 3.12
C TRP A 96 2.66 -8.94 3.43
N ASN A 97 3.01 -8.62 4.68
CA ASN A 97 3.34 -7.26 5.10
C ASN A 97 4.60 -6.75 4.39
N HIS A 98 5.64 -7.59 4.26
CA HIS A 98 6.84 -7.23 3.49
C HIS A 98 6.51 -6.97 2.03
N LYS A 99 5.74 -7.84 1.38
CA LYS A 99 5.28 -7.62 0.01
C LYS A 99 4.54 -6.28 -0.11
N ASN A 100 3.63 -5.95 0.81
CA ASN A 100 2.89 -4.69 0.75
C ASN A 100 3.83 -3.49 0.94
N GLY A 101 4.85 -3.60 1.79
CA GLY A 101 5.87 -2.58 1.93
C GLY A 101 6.67 -2.35 0.65
N ILE A 102 7.08 -3.41 -0.05
CA ILE A 102 7.74 -3.33 -1.37
C ILE A 102 6.85 -2.58 -2.37
N CYS A 103 5.56 -2.95 -2.46
CA CYS A 103 4.62 -2.33 -3.39
C CYS A 103 4.37 -0.83 -3.07
N ARG A 104 4.31 -0.47 -1.79
CA ARG A 104 4.19 0.93 -1.34
C ARG A 104 5.45 1.74 -1.65
N GLN A 105 6.64 1.15 -1.49
CA GLN A 105 7.89 1.78 -1.90
C GLN A 105 7.88 2.04 -3.42
N GLY A 106 7.51 1.05 -4.24
CA GLY A 106 7.35 1.24 -5.69
C GLY A 106 6.37 2.37 -6.04
N THR A 107 5.24 2.45 -5.33
CA THR A 107 4.26 3.53 -5.51
C THR A 107 4.86 4.91 -5.16
N ASN A 108 5.66 4.98 -4.11
CA ASN A 108 6.37 6.22 -3.74
C ASN A 108 7.41 6.63 -4.79
N GLU A 109 8.16 5.68 -5.35
CA GLU A 109 9.12 5.95 -6.42
C GLU A 109 8.44 6.41 -7.72
N LEU A 110 7.32 5.78 -8.10
CA LEU A 110 6.47 6.24 -9.20
C LEU A 110 6.07 7.71 -9.00
N LEU A 111 5.54 8.05 -7.82
CA LEU A 111 5.11 9.42 -7.51
C LEU A 111 6.28 10.40 -7.56
N LYS A 112 7.46 10.04 -7.04
CA LYS A 112 8.67 10.88 -7.15
C LYS A 112 9.01 11.16 -8.61
N ARG A 113 9.03 10.13 -9.47
CA ARG A 113 9.31 10.27 -10.91
C ARG A 113 8.28 11.15 -11.61
N LEU A 114 6.99 10.92 -11.37
CA LEU A 114 5.91 11.73 -11.95
C LEU A 114 5.94 13.18 -11.48
N LYS A 115 6.34 13.44 -10.24
CA LYS A 115 6.44 14.80 -9.68
C LYS A 115 7.49 15.65 -10.41
N VAL A 116 8.57 15.05 -10.89
CA VAL A 116 9.64 15.74 -11.63
C VAL A 116 9.10 16.29 -12.95
N ILE A 117 8.26 15.53 -13.64
CA ILE A 117 7.71 15.89 -14.95
C ILE A 117 6.35 16.59 -14.87
N ALA A 118 5.71 16.62 -13.70
CA ALA A 118 4.42 17.25 -13.52
C ALA A 118 4.45 18.76 -13.85
N PRO A 119 3.40 19.31 -14.47
CA PRO A 119 3.34 20.72 -14.79
C PRO A 119 3.41 21.53 -13.50
N LYS A 120 4.35 22.48 -13.44
CA LYS A 120 4.37 23.47 -12.36
C LYS A 120 3.08 24.25 -12.44
N LEU A 121 2.28 24.20 -11.37
CA LEU A 121 1.12 25.08 -11.23
C LEU A 121 1.61 26.52 -11.25
N THR A 122 1.58 27.19 -12.40
CA THR A 122 1.59 28.65 -12.43
C THR A 122 0.22 29.08 -11.94
N TYR A 123 0.07 29.18 -10.63
CA TYR A 123 -1.12 29.78 -10.05
C TYR A 123 -1.24 31.17 -10.68
N ARG A 124 -2.34 31.41 -11.42
CA ARG A 124 -2.63 32.68 -12.10
C ARG A 124 -2.96 33.74 -11.04
N ARG A 125 -1.98 34.15 -10.23
CA ARG A 125 -2.05 35.27 -9.28
C ARG A 125 -0.73 36.02 -9.35
N THR A 126 -0.59 36.84 -10.38
CA THR A 126 -0.02 38.20 -10.37
C THR A 126 0.13 38.67 -11.82
N GLY A 127 -0.10 39.95 -12.05
CA GLY A 127 -0.37 40.53 -13.35
C GLY A 127 0.80 40.50 -14.34
N SER A 128 0.53 40.03 -15.54
CA SER A 128 1.04 40.64 -16.78
C SER A 128 0.11 40.20 -17.92
N ALA A 129 -0.21 41.11 -18.84
CA ALA A 129 -1.10 40.83 -19.96
C ALA A 129 -0.54 39.74 -20.91
N SER A 130 0.77 39.49 -20.86
CA SER A 130 1.48 38.49 -21.67
C SER A 130 1.26 37.02 -21.24
N GLN A 131 0.68 36.75 -20.06
CA GLN A 131 0.36 35.38 -19.61
C GLN A 131 -1.13 35.02 -19.75
N ARG A 132 -1.95 35.91 -20.31
CA ARG A 132 -3.35 35.63 -20.64
C ARG A 132 -3.40 34.85 -21.96
N GLY A 133 -3.33 33.53 -21.90
CA GLY A 133 -3.52 32.73 -23.12
C GLY A 133 -3.35 31.22 -22.99
N LYS A 134 -2.60 30.74 -21.98
CA LYS A 134 -2.44 29.29 -21.81
C LYS A 134 -3.62 28.70 -21.06
N ALA A 135 -4.25 27.68 -21.64
CA ALA A 135 -5.26 26.87 -20.99
C ALA A 135 -4.65 26.18 -19.76
N PRO A 136 -5.41 26.04 -18.65
CA PRO A 136 -4.91 25.30 -17.49
C PRO A 136 -4.60 23.85 -17.89
N PRO A 137 -3.60 23.19 -17.27
CA PRO A 137 -3.29 21.79 -17.54
C PRO A 137 -4.52 20.92 -17.26
N LYS A 138 -4.73 19.90 -18.11
CA LYS A 138 -5.88 18.99 -18.04
C LYS A 138 -5.95 18.24 -16.71
N ILE A 139 -4.79 17.90 -16.15
CA ILE A 139 -4.64 17.26 -14.84
C ILE A 139 -3.51 17.95 -14.07
N THR A 140 -3.74 18.21 -12.79
CA THR A 140 -2.72 18.75 -11.88
C THR A 140 -1.91 17.64 -11.23
N TRP A 141 -0.77 17.99 -10.64
CA TRP A 141 -0.01 17.06 -9.78
C TRP A 141 -0.90 16.40 -8.71
N GLN A 142 -1.79 17.16 -8.08
CA GLN A 142 -2.72 16.62 -7.07
C GLN A 142 -3.67 15.59 -7.65
N GLY A 143 -4.22 15.84 -8.85
CA GLY A 143 -5.11 14.90 -9.53
C GLY A 143 -4.39 13.59 -9.91
N CYS A 144 -3.18 13.70 -10.46
CA CYS A 144 -2.33 12.55 -10.78
C CYS A 144 -1.96 11.74 -9.53
N SER A 145 -1.49 12.40 -8.47
CA SER A 145 -1.13 11.73 -7.23
C SER A 145 -2.33 11.05 -6.58
N TYR A 146 -3.52 11.66 -6.62
CA TYR A 146 -4.74 11.05 -6.12
C TYR A 146 -5.10 9.77 -6.89
N ASP A 147 -5.11 9.84 -8.23
CA ASP A 147 -5.43 8.68 -9.08
C ASP A 147 -4.45 7.52 -8.88
N CYS A 148 -3.14 7.80 -8.82
CA CYS A 148 -2.12 6.78 -8.58
C CYS A 148 -2.34 6.06 -7.24
N ASN A 149 -2.55 6.83 -6.16
CA ASN A 149 -2.81 6.25 -4.84
C ASN A 149 -4.12 5.48 -4.78
N MET A 150 -5.16 5.95 -5.48
CA MET A 150 -6.44 5.24 -5.58
C MET A 150 -6.21 3.86 -6.23
N MET A 151 -5.59 3.83 -7.41
CA MET A 151 -5.36 2.58 -8.15
C MET A 151 -4.52 1.59 -7.35
N ALA A 152 -3.44 2.06 -6.73
CA ALA A 152 -2.60 1.25 -5.85
C ALA A 152 -3.39 0.69 -4.65
N SER A 153 -4.24 1.50 -4.02
CA SER A 153 -5.04 1.08 -2.87
C SER A 153 -6.11 0.06 -3.24
N THR A 154 -6.75 0.22 -4.40
CA THR A 154 -7.73 -0.75 -4.92
C THR A 154 -7.06 -2.09 -5.18
N LEU A 155 -5.92 -2.08 -5.88
CA LEU A 155 -5.17 -3.30 -6.15
C LEU A 155 -4.71 -3.99 -4.86
N GLU A 156 -4.14 -3.25 -3.89
CA GLU A 156 -3.74 -3.79 -2.58
C GLU A 156 -4.93 -4.46 -1.86
N THR A 157 -6.11 -3.84 -1.92
CA THR A 157 -7.34 -4.37 -1.30
C THR A 157 -7.80 -5.66 -1.95
N GLU A 158 -7.88 -5.69 -3.28
CA GLU A 158 -8.27 -6.88 -4.04
C GLU A 158 -7.30 -8.05 -3.81
N GLN A 159 -6.01 -7.78 -3.87
CA GLN A 159 -4.97 -8.75 -3.60
C GLN A 159 -5.01 -9.25 -2.15
N THR A 160 -5.25 -8.37 -1.16
CA THR A 160 -5.38 -8.75 0.26
C THR A 160 -6.56 -9.68 0.48
N ASN A 161 -7.70 -9.40 -0.13
CA ASN A 161 -8.87 -10.27 -0.06
C ASN A 161 -8.58 -11.65 -0.67
N ARG A 162 -7.93 -11.69 -1.84
CA ARG A 162 -7.50 -12.94 -2.49
C ARG A 162 -6.51 -13.72 -1.62
N PHE A 163 -5.55 -13.04 -0.99
CA PHE A 163 -4.58 -13.64 -0.09
C PHE A 163 -5.26 -14.34 1.10
N TYR A 164 -6.16 -13.64 1.80
CA TYR A 164 -6.89 -14.25 2.92
C TYR A 164 -7.74 -15.43 2.48
N ASN A 165 -8.33 -15.39 1.28
CA ASN A 165 -9.06 -16.52 0.73
C ASN A 165 -8.17 -17.75 0.50
N ILE A 166 -6.97 -17.55 -0.04
CA ILE A 166 -5.96 -18.61 -0.24
C ILE A 166 -5.55 -19.19 1.12
N LEU A 167 -5.23 -18.34 2.10
CA LEU A 167 -4.86 -18.78 3.44
C LEU A 167 -5.98 -19.55 4.16
N ASN A 168 -7.23 -19.12 3.99
CA ASN A 168 -8.38 -19.78 4.64
C ASN A 168 -8.70 -21.14 4.02
N LYS A 169 -8.37 -21.34 2.74
CA LYS A 169 -8.48 -22.63 2.05
C LYS A 169 -7.33 -23.59 2.37
N LYS A 170 -6.31 -23.14 3.13
CA LYS A 170 -5.08 -23.91 3.40
C LYS A 170 -4.41 -24.37 2.10
N ALA A 171 -4.26 -23.44 1.16
CA ALA A 171 -3.59 -23.72 -0.11
C ALA A 171 -2.14 -24.18 0.12
N PRO A 172 -1.57 -25.01 -0.78
CA PRO A 172 -0.17 -25.41 -0.71
C PRO A 172 0.78 -24.21 -0.69
N ILE A 173 1.93 -24.35 -0.02
CA ILE A 173 2.91 -23.27 0.11
C ILE A 173 3.36 -22.70 -1.24
N ASP A 174 3.51 -23.54 -2.27
CA ASP A 174 3.91 -23.10 -3.61
C ASP A 174 2.84 -22.21 -4.27
N GLU A 175 1.55 -22.49 -4.04
CA GLU A 175 0.46 -21.64 -4.51
C GLU A 175 0.51 -20.26 -3.83
N ILE A 176 0.81 -20.25 -2.53
CA ILE A 176 0.93 -19.01 -1.74
C ILE A 176 2.13 -18.18 -2.22
N LYS A 177 3.31 -18.81 -2.40
CA LYS A 177 4.51 -18.16 -2.92
C LYS A 177 4.24 -17.53 -4.30
N ASN A 178 3.74 -18.34 -5.23
CA ASN A 178 3.44 -17.91 -6.59
C ASN A 178 2.44 -16.75 -6.61
N PHE A 179 1.42 -16.79 -5.74
CA PHE A 179 0.46 -15.71 -5.62
C PHE A 179 1.07 -14.42 -5.07
N ILE A 180 1.92 -14.49 -4.04
CA ILE A 180 2.58 -13.28 -3.50
C ILE A 180 3.49 -12.66 -4.55
N LEU A 181 4.26 -13.47 -5.27
CA LEU A 181 5.14 -13.00 -6.35
C LEU A 181 4.34 -12.36 -7.49
N SER A 182 3.26 -13.00 -7.94
CA SER A 182 2.41 -12.43 -8.99
C SER A 182 1.80 -11.09 -8.59
N CYS A 183 1.51 -10.89 -7.31
CA CYS A 183 1.01 -9.61 -6.81
C CYS A 183 2.05 -8.49 -6.95
N ILE A 184 3.34 -8.78 -6.79
CA ILE A 184 4.43 -7.81 -6.99
C ILE A 184 4.51 -7.44 -8.46
N ASP A 185 4.45 -8.42 -9.35
CA ASP A 185 4.49 -8.19 -10.80
C ASP A 185 3.27 -7.38 -11.29
N GLU A 186 2.09 -7.63 -10.73
CA GLU A 186 0.88 -6.82 -10.99
C GLU A 186 1.08 -5.35 -10.58
N PHE A 187 1.77 -5.09 -9.46
CA PHE A 187 2.11 -3.74 -9.01
C PHE A 187 3.14 -3.07 -9.93
N ASP A 188 4.19 -3.78 -10.32
CA ASP A 188 5.21 -3.27 -11.25
C ASP A 188 4.56 -2.87 -12.58
N LYS A 189 3.65 -3.70 -13.09
CA LYS A 189 2.86 -3.39 -14.29
C LYS A 189 1.99 -2.15 -14.09
N LEU A 190 1.23 -2.08 -12.99
CA LEU A 190 0.40 -0.92 -12.67
C LEU A 190 1.25 0.36 -12.61
N HIS A 191 2.42 0.32 -11.99
CA HIS A 191 3.30 1.48 -11.89
C HIS A 191 3.80 1.96 -13.26
N ASN A 192 4.18 1.04 -14.15
CA ASN A 192 4.58 1.37 -15.51
C ASN A 192 3.42 1.98 -16.31
N ASP A 193 2.24 1.36 -16.27
CA ASP A 193 1.04 1.84 -16.97
C ASP A 193 0.65 3.26 -16.50
N LEU A 194 0.73 3.52 -15.18
CA LEU A 194 0.48 4.84 -14.61
C LEU A 194 1.54 5.86 -15.02
N TYR A 195 2.82 5.46 -15.05
CA TYR A 195 3.90 6.34 -15.48
C TYR A 195 3.68 6.79 -16.93
N GLU A 196 3.49 5.86 -17.86
CA GLU A 196 3.25 6.17 -19.27
C GLU A 196 2.01 7.03 -19.48
N LYS A 197 0.91 6.71 -18.78
CA LYS A 197 -0.33 7.49 -18.83
C LYS A 197 -0.07 8.94 -18.46
N TYR A 198 0.59 9.19 -17.33
CA TYR A 198 0.79 10.55 -16.83
C TYR A 198 1.93 11.30 -17.52
N GLU A 199 2.95 10.59 -18.00
CA GLU A 199 3.99 11.17 -18.85
C GLU A 199 3.37 11.75 -20.13
N ARG A 200 2.52 11.00 -20.83
CA ARG A 200 1.81 11.49 -22.02
C ARG A 200 0.92 12.70 -21.69
N ILE A 201 0.26 12.71 -20.54
CA ILE A 201 -0.61 13.81 -20.12
C ILE A 201 0.18 15.08 -19.76
N PHE A 202 1.38 14.94 -19.21
CA PHE A 202 2.20 16.08 -18.77
C PHE A 202 3.10 16.65 -19.86
N THR A 203 3.43 15.86 -20.88
CA THR A 203 4.31 16.26 -21.99
C THR A 203 3.56 16.72 -23.25
N GLN A 204 2.25 16.48 -23.34
CA GLN A 204 1.35 17.03 -24.37
C GLN A 204 0.83 18.41 -24.00
#